data_AF-A0A949V504-F1
#
_entry.id   AF-A0A949V504-F1
#
_cell.length_a   1.000
_cell.length_b   1.000
_cell.length_c   1.000
_cell.angle_alpha   90.00
_cell.angle_beta   90.00
_cell.angle_gamma   90.00
#
_symmetry.space_group_name_H-M   'P 1'
#
loop_
_entity.id
_entity.type
_entity.pdbx_description
1 polymer ?
#
loop_
_entity_poly.entity_id
_entity_poly.type
_entity_poly.pdbx_seq_one_letter_code
_entity_poly.pdbx_strand_id
1 'polypeptide(L)' 'MQSAFASWQAFAAMGGYAFYVWLAVAATLISLIALVGHTIMQRRALLADVRRQASREQRIRAARQNNEPEEA' A
#
# COMPACT_ATOMS: atom_id res chain seq x y z
N MET A 1 -34.23 -20.95 26.01
CA MET A 1 -32.84 -20.69 25.57
C MET A 1 -32.63 -19.18 25.61
N GLN A 2 -31.86 -18.69 26.58
CA GLN A 2 -31.66 -17.25 26.78
C GLN A 2 -30.46 -16.78 25.97
N SER A 3 -30.71 -16.04 24.89
CA SER A 3 -29.66 -15.41 24.09
C SER A 3 -28.97 -14.34 24.94
N ALA A 4 -27.66 -14.44 25.14
CA ALA A 4 -26.90 -13.49 25.94
C ALA A 4 -26.91 -12.07 25.35
N PHE A 5 -27.27 -11.90 24.07
CA PHE A 5 -27.34 -10.62 23.37
C PHE A 5 -28.57 -10.59 22.46
N ALA A 6 -29.35 -9.50 22.55
CA ALA A 6 -30.61 -9.33 21.82
C ALA A 6 -30.41 -8.87 20.35
N SER A 7 -29.22 -8.40 19.99
CA SER A 7 -28.88 -7.94 18.65
C SER A 7 -27.36 -7.81 18.45
N TRP A 8 -26.90 -7.82 17.20
CA TRP A 8 -25.51 -7.53 16.84
C TRP A 8 -25.07 -6.14 17.30
N GLN A 9 -25.99 -5.17 17.26
CA GLN A 9 -25.78 -3.83 17.82
C GLN A 9 -25.58 -3.87 19.33
N ALA A 10 -26.29 -4.73 20.07
CA ALA A 10 -26.09 -4.85 21.51
C ALA A 10 -24.69 -5.35 21.84
N PHE A 11 -24.11 -6.27 21.05
CA PHE A 11 -22.73 -6.72 21.21
C PHE A 11 -21.71 -5.61 20.93
N ALA A 12 -21.94 -4.82 19.87
CA ALA A 12 -21.13 -3.64 19.56
C ALA A 12 -21.33 -2.48 20.55
N ALA A 13 -22.41 -2.49 21.32
CA ALA A 13 -22.76 -1.46 22.29
C ALA A 13 -22.90 -2.03 23.72
N MET A 14 -22.15 -3.10 24.04
CA MET A 14 -22.03 -3.60 25.42
C MET A 14 -21.33 -2.51 26.24
N GLY A 15 -22.15 -1.66 26.88
CA GLY A 15 -21.76 -0.42 27.54
C GLY A 15 -20.48 -0.56 28.34
N GLY A 16 -19.45 0.18 27.94
CA GLY A 16 -18.13 0.24 28.57
C GLY A 16 -17.04 -0.57 27.87
N TYR A 17 -17.30 -1.80 27.42
CA TYR A 17 -16.24 -2.70 26.92
C TYR A 17 -16.01 -2.63 25.41
N ALA A 18 -17.06 -2.30 24.64
CA ALA A 18 -16.96 -2.25 23.19
C ALA A 18 -15.90 -1.26 22.70
N PHE A 19 -15.70 -0.14 23.41
CA PHE A 19 -14.67 0.84 23.09
C PHE A 19 -13.26 0.22 23.07
N TYR A 20 -12.91 -0.55 24.10
CA TYR A 20 -11.61 -1.21 24.20
C TYR A 20 -11.41 -2.28 23.13
N VAL A 21 -12.46 -3.05 22.81
CA VAL A 21 -12.42 -4.07 21.76
C VAL A 21 -12.18 -3.43 20.40
N TRP A 22 -12.92 -2.38 20.07
CA TRP A 22 -12.72 -1.64 18.82
C TRP A 22 -11.36 -0.98 18.74
N LEU A 23 -10.82 -0.47 19.86
CA LEU A 23 -9.46 0.08 19.91
C LEU A 23 -8.41 -1.00 19.60
N ALA A 24 -8.56 -2.20 20.19
CA ALA A 24 -7.66 -3.32 19.94
C ALA A 24 -7.75 -3.83 18.49
N VAL A 25 -8.97 -3.92 17.93
CA VAL A 25 -9.21 -4.29 16.53
C VAL A 25 -8.59 -3.24 15.61
N ALA A 26 -8.83 -1.95 15.87
CA ALA A 26 -8.26 -0.86 15.09
C ALA A 26 -6.74 -0.85 15.17
N ALA A 27 -6.15 -1.02 16.35
CA ALA A 27 -4.70 -1.10 16.53
C ALA A 27 -4.10 -2.24 15.70
N THR A 28 -4.70 -3.42 15.75
CA THR A 28 -4.25 -4.59 14.97
C THR A 28 -4.39 -4.35 13.47
N LEU A 29 -5.51 -3.78 13.05
CA LEU A 29 -5.77 -3.48 11.64
C LEU A 29 -4.79 -2.43 11.11
N ILE A 30 -4.49 -1.40 11.90
CA ILE A 30 -3.47 -0.38 11.59
C ILE A 30 -2.10 -1.05 11.43
N SER A 31 -1.70 -1.94 12.34
CA SER A 31 -0.43 -2.67 12.20
C SER A 31 -0.37 -3.51 10.92
N LEU A 32 -1.47 -4.19 10.57
CA LEU A 32 -1.56 -4.98 9.35
C LEU A 32 -1.45 -4.11 8.10
N ILE A 33 -2.20 -2.99 8.06
CA ILE A 33 -2.17 -2.02 6.96
C ILE A 33 -0.79 -1.38 6.84
N ALA A 34 -0.15 -1.05 7.96
CA ALA A 34 1.20 -0.49 7.97
C ALA A 34 2.19 -1.48 7.36
N LEU A 35 2.10 -2.77 7.71
CA LEU A 35 2.98 -3.80 7.17
C LEU A 35 2.77 -3.99 5.67
N VAL A 36 1.51 -4.14 5.22
CA VAL A 36 1.17 -4.30 3.80
C VAL A 36 1.54 -3.05 3.01
N GLY A 37 1.23 -1.87 3.54
CA GLY A 37 1.58 -0.58 2.97
C GLY A 37 3.08 -0.42 2.82
N HIS A 38 3.86 -0.80 3.83
CA HIS A 38 5.32 -0.80 3.78
C HIS A 38 5.84 -1.74 2.66
N THR A 39 5.32 -2.96 2.57
CA THR A 39 5.67 -3.91 1.49
C THR A 39 5.34 -3.35 0.10
N ILE A 40 4.16 -2.74 -0.07
CA ILE A 40 3.76 -2.15 -1.36
C ILE A 40 4.62 -0.93 -1.68
N MET A 41 4.92 -0.07 -0.71
CA MET A 41 5.78 1.10 -0.90
C MET A 41 7.18 0.70 -1.34
N GLN A 42 7.78 -0.31 -0.72
CA GLN A 42 9.08 -0.83 -1.14
C GLN A 42 9.03 -1.35 -2.59
N ARG A 43 7.99 -2.09 -2.96
CA ARG A 43 7.83 -2.61 -4.32
C ARG A 43 7.63 -1.49 -5.35
N ARG A 44 6.89 -0.43 -4.98
CA ARG A 44 6.67 0.75 -5.82
C ARG A 44 7.93 1.61 -5.93
N ALA A 45 8.71 1.74 -4.87
CA ALA A 45 9.98 2.46 -4.88
C ALA A 45 10.97 1.81 -5.84
N LEU A 46 11.10 0.47 -5.82
CA LEU A 46 11.92 -0.28 -6.77
C LEU A 46 11.47 -0.07 -8.22
N LEU A 47 10.16 -0.16 -8.49
CA LEU A 47 9.63 0.09 -9.84
C LEU A 47 9.81 1.55 -10.29
N ALA A 48 9.71 2.52 -9.38
CA ALA A 48 9.95 3.91 -9.67
C ALA A 48 11.42 4.18 -10.02
N ASP A 49 12.36 3.52 -9.33
CA ASP A 49 13.78 3.62 -9.63
C ASP A 49 14.14 3.00 -10.98
N VAL A 50 13.55 1.85 -11.32
CA VAL A 50 13.69 1.23 -12.64
C VAL A 50 13.16 2.14 -13.74
N ARG A 51 11.99 2.77 -13.55
CA ARG A 51 11.45 3.75 -14.52
C ARG A 51 12.37 4.96 -14.67
N ARG A 52 12.98 5.42 -13.59
CA ARG A 52 13.92 6.55 -13.61
C ARG A 52 15.19 6.20 -14.39
N GLN A 53 15.72 5.00 -14.25
CA GLN A 53 16.83 4.50 -15.06
C GLN A 53 16.44 4.31 -16.53
N ALA A 54 15.27 3.73 -16.81
CA ALA A 54 14.76 3.56 -18.17
C ALA A 54 14.62 4.89 -18.93
N SER A 55 14.14 5.95 -18.26
CA SER A 55 14.04 7.29 -18.89
C SER A 55 15.41 7.88 -19.25
N ARG A 56 16.46 7.57 -18.48
CA ARG A 56 17.83 8.02 -18.77
C ARG A 56 18.42 7.25 -19.94
N GLU A 57 18.22 5.93 -19.99
CA GLU A 57 18.67 5.11 -21.11
C GLU A 57 17.97 5.50 -22.42
N GLN A 58 16.68 5.80 -22.39
CA GLN A 58 15.95 6.27 -23.57
C GLN A 58 16.52 7.56 -24.14
N ARG A 59 16.93 8.50 -23.29
CA ARG A 59 17.57 9.75 -23.73
C ARG A 59 18.94 9.52 -24.36
N ILE A 60 19.73 8.58 -23.84
CA ILE A 60 21.05 8.24 -24.40
C ILE A 60 20.89 7.48 -25.73
N ARG A 61 19.89 6.60 -25.85
CA ARG A 61 19.59 5.90 -27.10
C ARG A 61 19.07 6.86 -28.19
N ALA A 62 18.18 7.78 -27.84
CA ALA A 62 17.71 8.81 -28.76
C ALA A 62 18.85 9.72 -29.23
N ALA A 63 19.78 10.08 -28.33
CA ALA A 63 20.97 10.83 -28.72
C ALA A 63 21.93 10.01 -29.60
N ARG A 64 22.06 8.69 -29.40
CA ARG A 64 22.88 7.83 -30.27
C ARG A 64 22.31 7.67 -31.67
N GLN A 65 20.99 7.50 -31.80
CA GLN A 65 20.34 7.42 -33.13
C GLN A 65 20.48 8.72 -33.92
N ASN A 66 20.52 9.87 -33.23
CA ASN A 66 20.73 11.17 -33.88
C ASN A 66 22.22 11.46 -34.21
N ASN A 67 23.13 10.55 -33.87
CA ASN A 67 24.56 10.60 -34.20
C ASN A 67 24.99 9.43 -35.10
N GLU A 68 24.06 8.61 -35.61
CA GLU A 68 24.34 7.83 -36.83
C GLU A 68 24.45 8.86 -37.95
N PRO A 69 25.67 9.14 -38.45
CA PRO A 69 25.85 10.09 -39.52
C PRO A 69 25.11 9.55 -40.74
N GLU A 70 24.38 10.42 -41.43
CA GLU A 70 24.18 10.26 -42.86
C GLU A 70 25.56 10.08 -43.53
N GLU A 71 26.03 8.85 -43.64
CA GLU A 71 26.89 8.43 -44.74
C GLU A 71 25.98 8.35 -45.97
N ALA A 72 25.84 9.48 -46.66
CA ALA A 72 25.29 9.59 -48.01
C ALA A 72 26.25 10.41 -48.89
#